data_AF-A0A7C2VI93-F1
#
_entry.id   AF-A0A7C2VI93-F1
#
_cell.length_a   1.000
_cell.length_b   1.000
_cell.length_c   1.000
_cell.angle_alpha   90.00
_cell.angle_beta   90.00
_cell.angle_gamma   90.00
#
_symmetry.space_group_name_H-M   'P 1'
#
loop_
_entity.id
_entity.type
_entity.pdbx_description
1 polymer ?
#
loop_
_entity_poly.entity_id
_entity_poly.type
_entity_poly.pdbx_seq_one_letter_code
_entity_poly.pdbx_strand_id
1 'polypeptide(L)'
;MTDPLVVLAFYSLAGLLVGSALAVVLLPRIVHAALMLVVFFIGTAGLFVLLQAEFLAAVQVLIYAGAITVLILFAIMLTQQAQAPGSNAFNRQRLLAAPVAAGVLGALVGGLGGTAWPAPPPVAEDLTPRLGSLLLREYLLPFEVASVLLLVALVGAIVVARER
;
A
#
# COMPACT_ATOMS: atom_id res chain seq x y z
N MET A 1 -0.28 -4.84 -24.49
CA MET A 1 -0.95 -5.73 -23.51
C MET A 1 -1.67 -6.90 -24.19
N THR A 2 -1.05 -7.53 -25.19
CA THR A 2 -1.58 -8.76 -25.83
C THR A 2 -0.68 -9.96 -25.57
N ASP A 3 0.47 -9.74 -24.92
CA ASP A 3 1.40 -10.80 -24.61
C ASP A 3 0.80 -11.70 -23.51
N PRO A 4 0.60 -12.99 -23.78
CA PRO A 4 -0.06 -13.89 -22.84
C PRO A 4 0.70 -14.00 -21.52
N LEU A 5 2.02 -13.81 -21.55
CA LEU A 5 2.88 -13.79 -20.37
C LEU A 5 2.56 -12.60 -19.44
N VAL A 6 2.31 -11.42 -20.00
CA VAL A 6 1.99 -10.21 -19.21
C VAL A 6 0.62 -10.36 -18.56
N VAL A 7 -0.36 -10.93 -19.28
CA VAL A 7 -1.70 -11.20 -18.74
C VAL A 7 -1.63 -12.22 -17.60
N LEU A 8 -0.86 -13.31 -17.78
CA LEU A 8 -0.66 -14.31 -16.74
C LEU A 8 0.05 -13.72 -15.50
N ALA A 9 1.08 -12.92 -15.71
CA ALA A 9 1.79 -12.22 -14.63
C ALA A 9 0.85 -11.26 -13.87
N PHE A 10 0.01 -10.51 -14.59
CA PHE A 10 -0.98 -9.62 -13.99
C PHE A 10 -1.98 -10.38 -13.10
N TYR A 11 -2.63 -11.43 -13.62
CA TYR A 11 -3.64 -12.16 -12.84
C TYR A 11 -3.05 -12.91 -11.65
N SER A 12 -1.82 -13.44 -11.78
CA SER A 12 -1.13 -14.07 -10.65
C SER A 12 -0.77 -13.08 -9.55
N LEU A 13 -0.25 -11.89 -9.90
CA LEU A 13 0.00 -10.81 -8.95
C LEU A 13 -1.29 -10.25 -8.33
N ALA A 14 -2.34 -10.08 -9.11
CA ALA A 14 -3.65 -9.63 -8.63
C ALA A 14 -4.23 -10.62 -7.61
N GLY A 15 -4.17 -11.93 -7.91
CA GLY A 15 -4.57 -12.99 -6.97
C GLY A 15 -3.75 -12.98 -5.68
N LEU A 16 -2.43 -12.82 -5.80
CA LEU A 16 -1.52 -12.69 -4.65
C LEU A 16 -1.86 -11.46 -3.79
N LEU A 17 -2.17 -10.32 -4.41
CA LEU A 17 -2.53 -9.08 -3.72
C LEU A 17 -3.86 -9.21 -2.97
N VAL A 18 -4.89 -9.76 -3.61
CA VAL A 18 -6.18 -10.00 -2.93
C VAL A 18 -5.99 -11.00 -1.79
N GLY A 19 -5.26 -12.09 -2.02
CA GLY A 19 -5.00 -13.10 -1.00
C GLY A 19 -4.22 -12.55 0.20
N SER A 20 -3.16 -11.77 -0.04
CA SER A 20 -2.37 -11.14 1.02
C SER A 20 -3.16 -10.05 1.76
N ALA A 21 -3.92 -9.21 1.07
CA ALA A 21 -4.79 -8.22 1.71
C ALA A 21 -5.85 -8.87 2.61
N LEU A 22 -6.48 -9.95 2.16
CA LEU A 22 -7.39 -10.74 2.99
C LEU A 22 -6.66 -11.36 4.18
N ALA A 23 -5.47 -11.91 3.97
CA ALA A 23 -4.67 -12.50 5.06
C ALA A 23 -4.29 -11.47 6.13
N VAL A 24 -3.92 -10.24 5.74
CA VAL A 24 -3.62 -9.13 6.69
C VAL A 24 -4.81 -8.88 7.64
N VAL A 25 -6.04 -8.92 7.14
CA VAL A 25 -7.24 -8.61 7.94
C VAL A 25 -7.78 -9.84 8.69
N LEU A 26 -7.63 -11.03 8.13
CA LEU A 26 -8.22 -12.26 8.67
C LEU A 26 -7.31 -13.01 9.64
N LEU A 27 -5.99 -12.81 9.57
CA LEU A 27 -5.05 -13.54 10.42
C LEU A 27 -5.11 -13.07 11.87
N PRO A 28 -5.27 -13.98 12.84
CA PRO A 28 -5.41 -13.62 14.26
C PRO A 28 -4.09 -13.19 14.92
N ARG A 29 -2.95 -13.58 14.33
CA ARG A 29 -1.62 -13.24 14.84
C ARG A 29 -1.10 -11.98 14.15
N ILE A 30 -0.96 -10.88 14.89
CA ILE A 30 -0.56 -9.57 14.36
C ILE A 30 0.77 -9.63 13.60
N VAL A 31 1.75 -10.41 14.08
CA VAL A 31 3.03 -10.60 13.35
C VAL A 31 2.81 -11.22 11.97
N HIS A 32 1.94 -12.22 11.88
CA HIS A 32 1.67 -12.89 10.60
C HIS A 32 0.90 -11.96 9.65
N ALA A 33 -0.03 -11.16 10.20
CA ALA A 33 -0.70 -10.11 9.44
C ALA A 33 0.30 -9.08 8.89
N ALA A 34 1.24 -8.61 9.71
CA ALA A 34 2.29 -7.68 9.28
C ALA A 34 3.26 -8.29 8.24
N LEU A 35 3.59 -9.58 8.33
CA LEU A 35 4.37 -10.27 7.29
C LEU A 35 3.59 -10.37 5.97
N MET A 36 2.28 -10.65 6.01
CA MET A 36 1.43 -10.65 4.82
C MET A 36 1.33 -9.26 4.19
N LEU A 37 1.46 -8.18 4.98
CA LEU A 37 1.53 -6.82 4.46
C LEU A 37 2.81 -6.58 3.63
N VAL A 38 3.94 -7.17 4.02
CA VAL A 38 5.17 -7.14 3.21
C VAL A 38 4.92 -7.80 1.85
N VAL A 39 4.29 -8.98 1.84
CA VAL A 39 3.93 -9.69 0.60
C VAL A 39 3.03 -8.83 -0.29
N PHE A 40 2.05 -8.14 0.30
CA PHE A 40 1.18 -7.21 -0.41
C PHE A 40 1.96 -6.07 -1.07
N PHE A 41 2.87 -5.41 -0.34
CA PHE A 41 3.66 -4.31 -0.89
C PHE A 41 4.64 -4.74 -1.98
N ILE A 42 5.28 -5.91 -1.82
CA ILE A 42 6.14 -6.49 -2.87
C ILE A 42 5.30 -6.84 -4.11
N GLY A 43 4.11 -7.43 -3.94
CA GLY A 43 3.19 -7.71 -5.04
C GLY A 43 2.76 -6.44 -5.78
N THR A 44 2.55 -5.34 -5.06
CA THR A 44 2.18 -4.03 -5.64
C THR A 44 3.34 -3.44 -6.43
N ALA A 45 4.57 -3.57 -5.93
CA ALA A 45 5.76 -3.19 -6.69
C ALA A 45 5.87 -3.99 -8.00
N GLY A 46 5.53 -5.28 -7.97
CA GLY A 46 5.41 -6.11 -9.19
C GLY A 46 4.41 -5.52 -10.19
N LEU A 47 3.21 -5.12 -9.75
CA LEU A 47 2.24 -4.45 -10.62
C LEU A 47 2.77 -3.13 -11.19
N PHE A 48 3.51 -2.34 -10.42
CA PHE A 48 4.15 -1.12 -10.93
C PHE A 48 5.16 -1.41 -12.03
N VAL A 49 5.93 -2.49 -11.93
CA VAL A 49 6.82 -2.93 -13.02
C VAL A 49 6.01 -3.30 -14.27
N LEU A 50 4.90 -4.04 -14.13
CA LEU A 50 4.03 -4.36 -15.27
C LEU A 50 3.42 -3.11 -15.93
N LEU A 51 3.25 -2.03 -15.16
CA LEU A 51 2.76 -0.74 -15.62
C LEU A 51 3.88 0.21 -16.09
N GLN A 52 5.11 -0.28 -16.25
CA GLN A 52 6.29 0.52 -16.66
C GLN A 52 6.59 1.69 -15.69
N ALA A 53 6.25 1.54 -14.41
CA ALA A 53 6.48 2.52 -13.36
C ALA A 53 7.67 2.09 -12.46
N GLU A 54 8.85 1.94 -13.05
CA GLU A 54 10.03 1.35 -12.39
C GLU A 54 10.50 2.14 -11.17
N PHE A 55 10.58 3.47 -11.28
CA PHE A 55 10.92 4.33 -10.15
C PHE A 55 9.96 4.13 -8.98
N LEU A 56 8.65 4.07 -9.27
CA LEU A 56 7.63 3.89 -8.23
C LEU A 56 7.69 2.48 -7.63
N ALA A 57 8.00 1.45 -8.43
CA ALA A 57 8.24 0.10 -7.93
C ALA A 57 9.42 0.06 -6.95
N ALA A 58 10.54 0.71 -7.28
CA ALA A 58 11.70 0.80 -6.40
C ALA A 58 11.38 1.53 -5.09
N VAL A 59 10.69 2.67 -5.17
CA VAL A 59 10.23 3.43 -4.00
C VAL A 59 9.24 2.62 -3.15
N GLN A 60 8.35 1.83 -3.77
CA GLN A 60 7.41 0.96 -3.08
C GLN A 60 8.12 -0.07 -2.21
N VAL A 61 9.17 -0.70 -2.75
CA VAL A 61 9.99 -1.65 -2.00
C VAL A 61 10.77 -0.94 -0.91
N LEU A 62 11.43 0.18 -1.22
CA LEU A 62 12.28 0.90 -0.27
C LEU A 62 11.49 1.45 0.93
N ILE A 63 10.38 2.15 0.66
CA ILE A 63 9.62 2.86 1.69
C ILE A 63 8.59 1.95 2.36
N TYR A 64 7.71 1.31 1.60
CA TYR A 64 6.59 0.57 2.20
C TYR A 64 7.02 -0.80 2.71
N ALA A 65 7.68 -1.61 1.88
CA ALA A 65 8.15 -2.93 2.31
C ALA A 65 9.38 -2.82 3.25
N GLY A 66 10.31 -1.90 2.96
CA GLY A 66 11.59 -1.77 3.64
C GLY A 66 11.56 -0.95 4.93
N ALA A 67 10.99 0.26 4.91
CA ALA A 67 11.04 1.14 6.08
C ALA A 67 9.78 1.04 6.95
N ILE A 68 8.60 1.31 6.38
CA ILE A 68 7.34 1.43 7.12
C ILE A 68 6.95 0.09 7.75
N THR A 69 6.94 -1.00 6.96
CA THR A 69 6.51 -2.30 7.50
C THR A 69 7.51 -2.84 8.52
N VAL A 70 8.80 -2.57 8.36
CA VAL A 70 9.82 -2.94 9.36
C VAL A 70 9.62 -2.15 10.66
N LEU A 71 9.36 -0.84 10.59
CA LEU A 71 9.01 -0.04 11.77
C LEU A 71 7.75 -0.58 12.47
N ILE A 72 6.72 -0.92 11.70
CA ILE A 72 5.49 -1.54 12.23
C ILE A 72 5.81 -2.86 12.92
N LEU A 73 6.62 -3.73 12.30
CA LEU A 73 7.04 -5.00 12.88
C LEU A 73 7.80 -4.80 14.19
N PHE A 74 8.76 -3.86 14.24
CA PHE A 74 9.47 -3.51 15.47
C PHE A 74 8.50 -3.03 16.56
N ALA A 75 7.58 -2.13 16.23
CA ALA A 75 6.59 -1.63 17.18
C ALA A 75 5.68 -2.75 17.73
N ILE A 76 5.20 -3.64 16.86
CA ILE A 76 4.38 -4.80 17.24
C ILE A 76 5.17 -5.76 18.12
N MET A 77 6.45 -6.00 17.81
CA MET A 77 7.29 -6.92 18.59
C MET A 77 7.61 -6.36 19.97
N LEU A 78 7.87 -5.06 20.09
CA LEU A 78 8.12 -4.39 21.38
C LEU A 78 6.86 -4.35 22.26
N THR A 79 5.67 -4.24 21.67
CA THR A 79 4.40 -4.11 22.40
C THR A 79 3.71 -5.46 22.70
N GLN A 80 4.18 -6.56 22.11
CA GLN A 80 3.46 -7.84 22.11
C GLN A 80 3.31 -8.50 23.49
N GLN A 81 4.09 -8.10 24.49
CA GLN A 81 3.99 -8.64 25.85
C GLN A 81 2.66 -8.29 26.57
N ALA A 82 1.84 -7.38 26.01
CA ALA A 82 0.61 -6.89 26.66
C ALA A 82 -0.71 -7.56 26.21
N GLN A 83 -0.70 -8.52 25.26
CA GLN A 83 -1.95 -9.11 24.77
C GLN A 83 -2.34 -10.40 25.51
N ALA A 84 -3.28 -10.26 26.45
CA ALA A 84 -3.96 -11.38 27.09
C ALA A 84 -4.72 -12.25 26.07
N PRO A 85 -4.82 -13.58 26.28
CA PRO A 85 -5.62 -14.45 25.41
C PRO A 85 -7.10 -14.04 25.47
N GLY A 86 -7.67 -13.57 24.36
CA GLY A 86 -9.13 -13.40 24.23
C GLY A 86 -9.68 -11.99 24.01
N SER A 87 -8.87 -10.95 23.77
CA SER A 87 -9.40 -9.68 23.24
C SER A 87 -9.80 -9.88 21.76
N ASN A 88 -11.07 -10.22 21.54
CA ASN A 88 -11.67 -10.64 20.28
C ASN A 88 -11.13 -9.93 19.02
N ALA A 89 -10.52 -10.71 18.12
CA ALA A 89 -10.17 -10.30 16.75
C ALA A 89 -11.43 -10.08 15.86
N PHE A 90 -12.58 -10.63 16.26
CA PHE A 90 -13.85 -10.49 15.53
C PHE A 90 -14.95 -9.99 16.45
N ASN A 91 -15.27 -8.70 16.31
CA ASN A 91 -16.38 -8.04 16.98
C ASN A 91 -17.73 -8.47 16.37
N ARG A 92 -18.81 -8.46 17.16
CA ARG A 92 -20.20 -8.67 16.69
C ARG A 92 -20.58 -7.72 15.54
N GLN A 93 -19.90 -6.57 15.45
CA GLN A 93 -20.01 -5.62 14.35
C GLN A 93 -19.56 -6.16 13.00
N ARG A 94 -18.87 -7.32 12.90
CA ARG A 94 -18.49 -7.93 11.61
C ARG A 94 -19.72 -8.19 10.72
N LEU A 95 -20.86 -8.55 11.33
CA LEU A 95 -22.12 -8.78 10.62
C LEU A 95 -22.66 -7.50 9.95
N LEU A 96 -22.34 -6.33 10.52
CA LEU A 96 -22.68 -5.01 9.96
C LEU A 96 -21.58 -4.48 9.04
N ALA A 97 -20.30 -4.78 9.31
CA ALA A 97 -19.17 -4.34 8.49
C ALA A 97 -19.12 -5.05 7.13
N ALA A 98 -19.49 -6.33 7.07
CA ALA A 98 -19.52 -7.10 5.82
C ALA A 98 -20.43 -6.51 4.74
N PRO A 99 -21.72 -6.19 4.99
CA PRO A 99 -22.58 -5.60 3.97
C PRO A 99 -22.11 -4.19 3.57
N VAL A 100 -21.54 -3.41 4.49
CA VAL A 100 -20.97 -2.09 4.16
C VAL A 100 -19.77 -2.24 3.22
N ALA A 101 -18.82 -3.12 3.54
CA ALA A 101 -17.67 -3.39 2.68
C ALA A 101 -18.09 -3.92 1.30
N ALA A 102 -19.08 -4.83 1.26
CA ALA A 102 -19.64 -5.34 0.01
C ALA A 102 -20.36 -4.26 -0.79
N GLY A 103 -21.09 -3.36 -0.13
CA GLY A 103 -21.76 -2.23 -0.76
C GLY A 103 -20.77 -1.25 -1.39
N VAL A 104 -19.69 -0.92 -0.67
CA VAL A 104 -18.60 -0.08 -1.20
C VAL A 104 -17.91 -0.75 -2.37
N LEU A 105 -17.58 -2.05 -2.27
CA LEU A 105 -16.98 -2.79 -3.36
C LEU A 105 -17.90 -2.83 -4.60
N GLY A 106 -19.19 -3.09 -4.40
CA GLY A 106 -20.18 -3.09 -5.47
C GLY A 106 -20.32 -1.73 -6.15
N ALA A 107 -20.32 -0.65 -5.38
CA ALA A 107 -20.35 0.72 -5.91
C ALA A 107 -19.09 1.03 -6.75
N LEU A 108 -17.91 0.63 -6.26
CA LEU A 108 -16.65 0.81 -7.01
C LEU A 108 -16.64 -0.01 -8.31
N VAL A 109 -17.01 -1.28 -8.26
CA VAL A 109 -17.08 -2.14 -9.45
C VAL A 109 -18.11 -1.63 -10.45
N GLY A 110 -19.28 -1.21 -9.98
CA GLY A 110 -20.31 -0.60 -10.82
C GLY A 110 -19.85 0.69 -11.48
N GLY A 111 -19.17 1.56 -10.73
CA GLY A 111 -18.57 2.78 -11.25
C GLY A 111 -17.52 2.50 -12.33
N LEU A 112 -16.57 1.59 -12.05
CA LEU A 112 -15.50 1.22 -12.99
C LEU A 112 -16.02 0.61 -14.29
N GLY A 113 -17.09 -0.17 -14.24
CA GLY A 113 -17.72 -0.80 -15.41
C GLY A 113 -18.55 0.17 -16.26
N GLY A 114 -19.12 1.21 -15.65
CA GLY A 114 -19.94 2.22 -16.34
C GLY A 114 -19.15 3.39 -16.93
N THR A 115 -17.87 3.54 -16.56
CA THR A 115 -17.00 4.62 -17.03
C THR A 115 -16.29 4.27 -18.33
N ALA A 116 -16.38 5.14 -19.33
CA ALA A 116 -15.57 5.05 -20.54
C ALA A 116 -14.15 5.59 -20.25
N TRP A 117 -13.16 4.70 -20.33
CA TRP A 117 -11.76 5.05 -20.10
C TRP A 117 -11.08 5.43 -21.42
N PRO A 118 -10.43 6.60 -21.52
CA PRO A 118 -9.65 6.94 -22.70
C PRO A 118 -8.45 5.99 -22.83
N ALA A 119 -8.05 5.70 -24.08
CA ALA A 119 -6.86 4.91 -24.33
C ALA A 119 -5.62 5.62 -23.72
N PRO A 120 -4.74 4.88 -23.02
CA PRO A 120 -3.55 5.47 -22.44
C PRO A 120 -2.63 6.00 -23.55
N PRO A 121 -1.97 7.15 -23.35
CA PRO A 121 -0.96 7.62 -24.27
C PRO A 121 0.22 6.63 -24.31
N PRO A 122 0.99 6.59 -25.41
CA PRO A 122 2.20 5.77 -25.48
C PRO A 122 3.17 6.16 -24.36
N VAL A 123 3.66 5.14 -23.64
CA VAL A 123 4.57 5.31 -22.51
C VAL A 123 5.99 5.48 -23.04
N ALA A 124 6.68 6.54 -22.60
CA ALA A 124 8.10 6.74 -22.91
C ALA A 124 8.98 5.73 -22.13
N GLU A 125 10.14 5.39 -22.69
CA GLU A 125 11.01 4.31 -22.20
C GLU A 125 11.59 4.57 -20.80
N ASP A 126 11.84 5.85 -20.43
CA ASP A 126 12.23 6.24 -19.06
C ASP A 126 11.42 7.46 -18.59
N LEU A 127 10.62 7.25 -17.54
CA LEU A 127 9.78 8.28 -16.93
C LEU A 127 10.48 9.03 -15.79
N THR A 128 11.64 8.57 -15.34
CA THR A 128 12.34 9.09 -14.15
C THR A 128 12.77 10.56 -14.31
N PRO A 129 13.41 10.98 -15.43
CA PRO A 129 13.76 12.38 -15.62
C PRO A 129 12.54 13.28 -15.69
N ARG A 130 11.44 12.78 -16.30
CA ARG A 130 10.18 13.51 -16.39
C ARG A 130 9.58 13.71 -15.00
N LEU A 131 9.53 12.68 -14.17
CA LEU A 131 9.07 12.78 -12.78
C LEU A 131 9.87 13.82 -11.99
N GLY A 132 11.21 13.80 -12.08
CA GLY A 132 12.06 14.81 -11.45
C GLY A 132 11.72 16.24 -11.90
N SER A 133 11.50 16.44 -13.20
CA SER A 133 11.11 17.75 -13.74
C SER A 133 9.73 18.21 -13.27
N LEU A 134 8.77 17.29 -13.14
CA LEU A 134 7.43 17.58 -12.64
C LEU A 134 7.48 17.99 -11.18
N LEU A 135 8.22 17.26 -10.33
CA LEU A 135 8.38 17.55 -8.91
C LEU A 135 9.04 18.90 -8.65
N LEU A 136 10.02 19.29 -9.47
CA LEU A 136 10.79 20.52 -9.28
C LEU A 136 10.23 21.74 -10.02
N ARG A 137 9.17 21.59 -10.82
CA ARG A 137 8.57 22.70 -11.59
C ARG A 137 7.08 22.84 -11.31
N GLU A 138 6.30 21.86 -11.74
CA GLU A 138 4.83 21.93 -11.69
C GLU A 138 4.30 21.59 -10.30
N TYR A 139 4.88 20.58 -9.66
CA TYR A 139 4.52 20.12 -8.31
C TYR A 139 5.50 20.62 -7.24
N LEU A 140 6.14 21.77 -7.48
CA LEU A 140 7.09 22.36 -6.54
C LEU A 140 6.47 22.62 -5.16
N LEU A 141 5.28 23.22 -5.13
CA LEU A 141 4.58 23.54 -3.88
C LEU A 141 4.22 22.26 -3.08
N PRO A 142 3.58 21.23 -3.65
CA PRO A 142 3.38 19.95 -2.96
C PRO A 142 4.68 19.31 -2.47
N PHE A 143 5.77 19.39 -3.23
CA PHE A 143 7.07 18.86 -2.84
C PHE A 143 7.63 19.57 -1.61
N GLU A 144 7.58 20.91 -1.58
CA GLU A 144 8.00 21.70 -0.42
C GLU A 144 7.12 21.41 0.81
N VAL A 145 5.80 21.34 0.64
CA VAL A 145 4.86 21.02 1.72
C VAL A 145 5.15 19.61 2.28
N ALA A 146 5.45 18.63 1.43
CA ALA A 146 5.85 17.30 1.87
C ALA A 146 7.15 17.33 2.69
N SER A 147 8.14 18.15 2.31
CA SER A 147 9.39 18.29 3.07
C SER A 147 9.16 18.86 4.48
N VAL A 148 8.29 19.88 4.59
CA VAL A 148 7.91 20.46 5.88
C VAL A 148 7.09 19.47 6.70
N LEU A 149 6.18 18.72 6.07
CA LEU A 149 5.43 17.67 6.73
C LEU A 149 6.34 16.60 7.34
N LEU A 150 7.38 16.16 6.61
CA LEU A 150 8.35 15.20 7.10
C LEU A 150 9.19 15.77 8.27
N LEU A 151 9.57 17.04 8.20
CA LEU A 151 10.25 17.72 9.29
C LEU A 151 9.35 17.75 10.55
N VAL A 152 8.09 18.15 10.41
CA VAL A 152 7.13 18.19 11.51
C VAL A 152 6.87 16.80 12.06
N ALA A 153 6.74 15.77 11.21
CA ALA A 153 6.57 14.38 11.63
C ALA A 153 7.76 13.88 12.44
N LEU A 154 9.00 14.19 12.03
CA LEU A 154 10.21 13.82 12.76
C LEU A 154 10.27 14.48 14.14
N VAL A 155 10.06 15.80 14.20
CA VAL A 155 10.03 16.54 15.47
C VAL A 155 8.93 15.99 16.38
N GLY A 156 7.72 15.77 15.84
CA GLY A 156 6.59 15.21 16.57
C GLY A 156 6.90 13.82 17.13
N ALA A 157 7.48 12.93 16.33
CA ALA A 157 7.88 11.60 16.77
C ALA A 157 8.93 11.64 17.89
N ILE A 158 9.94 12.53 17.79
CA ILE A 158 10.97 12.70 18.83
C ILE A 158 10.35 13.20 20.14
N VAL A 159 9.48 14.21 20.08
CA VAL A 159 8.84 14.77 21.27
C VAL A 159 7.94 13.73 21.97
N VAL A 160 7.23 12.90 21.21
CA VAL A 160 6.39 11.82 21.76
C VAL A 160 7.22 10.69 22.35
N ALA A 161 8.32 10.31 21.71
CA ALA A 161 9.18 9.21 22.15
C ALA A 161 10.10 9.59 23.32
N ARG A 162 10.32 10.89 23.55
CA ARG A 162 11.17 11.37 24.65
C ARG A 162 10.46 11.13 25.97
N GLU A 163 10.92 10.12 26.71
CA GLU A 163 10.62 9.97 28.14
C GLU A 163 11.06 11.24 28.88
N ARG A 164 10.29 11.65 29.89
CA ARG A 164 10.60 12.85 30.68
C ARG A 164 11.95 12.74 31.37
#